data_AF-B3TAK3-F1
#
_entry.id   AF-B3TAK3-F1
#
_cell.length_a   1.000
_cell.length_b   1.000
_cell.length_c   1.000
_cell.angle_alpha   90.00
_cell.angle_beta   90.00
_cell.angle_gamma   90.00
#
_symmetry.space_group_name_H-M   'P 1'
#
loop_
_entity.id
_entity.type
_entity.pdbx_description
1 polymer ?
#
loop_
_entity_poly.entity_id
_entity_poly.type
_entity_poly.pdbx_seq_one_letter_code
_entity_poly.pdbx_strand_id
1 'polypeptide(L)'
;MHHMHKASQEVYIFPCVVYKNIQFNALAKNEISLKKCSYMHYQKIFFLVILIFMSAFLISNQLENTENISILVNNSGPFIGTSIPYQSGFDGSGIVVSIIDTGIDFNHPDLEGKIIGGYDFVDNDEMPEDTNGHGTQVAGIIAANGNLKGIAPNSKIL
;
A
#
# COMPACT_ATOMS: atom_id res chain seq x y z
N MET A 1 8.34 -73.77 -5.92
CA MET A 1 9.21 -72.87 -5.13
C MET A 1 9.28 -71.53 -5.85
N HIS A 2 9.04 -70.44 -5.10
CA HIS A 2 9.53 -69.06 -5.26
C HIS A 2 10.26 -68.68 -6.56
N HIS A 3 10.16 -67.49 -7.12
CA HIS A 3 9.66 -66.17 -6.74
C HIS A 3 9.77 -65.39 -8.07
N MET A 4 8.92 -64.40 -8.34
CA MET A 4 9.46 -63.11 -8.78
C MET A 4 8.39 -62.03 -8.68
N HIS A 5 8.71 -61.06 -7.83
CA HIS A 5 8.05 -59.77 -7.71
C HIS A 5 7.82 -59.11 -9.08
N LYS A 6 6.72 -58.38 -9.21
CA LYS A 6 6.75 -57.18 -10.04
C LYS A 6 6.06 -56.02 -9.33
N ALA A 7 6.85 -54.96 -9.25
CA ALA A 7 6.60 -53.71 -8.57
C ALA A 7 5.47 -52.90 -9.22
N SER A 8 4.86 -52.09 -8.37
CA SER A 8 4.02 -50.96 -8.69
C SER A 8 4.77 -49.90 -9.49
N GLN A 9 4.12 -49.38 -10.53
CA GLN A 9 4.36 -48.03 -11.02
C GLN A 9 2.99 -47.39 -11.27
N GLU A 10 2.67 -46.39 -10.45
CA GLU A 10 1.60 -45.45 -10.71
C GLU A 10 2.08 -44.48 -11.78
N VAL A 11 1.33 -44.40 -12.88
CA VAL A 11 1.47 -43.33 -13.86
C VAL A 11 0.17 -42.56 -13.82
N TYR A 12 0.24 -41.37 -13.23
CA TYR A 12 -0.83 -40.39 -13.23
C TYR A 12 -0.92 -39.73 -14.60
N ILE A 13 -2.03 -39.96 -15.32
CA ILE A 13 -2.46 -39.14 -16.45
C ILE A 13 -3.92 -38.72 -16.18
N PHE A 14 -4.07 -37.42 -15.90
CA PHE A 14 -5.34 -36.67 -15.89
C PHE A 14 -6.13 -36.89 -17.19
N PRO A 15 -7.47 -36.83 -17.16
CA PRO A 15 -8.26 -38.04 -17.08
C PRO A 15 -9.11 -38.21 -18.35
N CYS A 16 -8.83 -39.25 -19.12
CA CYS A 16 -9.81 -39.77 -20.07
C CYS A 16 -9.53 -41.25 -20.29
N VAL A 17 -10.22 -42.13 -19.55
CA VAL A 17 -10.35 -43.53 -19.93
C VAL A 17 -11.81 -43.94 -19.90
N VAL A 18 -12.20 -44.41 -21.08
CA VAL A 18 -13.49 -44.95 -21.47
C VAL A 18 -13.75 -46.30 -20.78
N TYR A 19 -15.03 -46.50 -20.50
CA TYR A 19 -15.71 -47.62 -19.84
C TYR A 19 -15.28 -49.05 -20.23
N LYS A 20 -15.35 -49.96 -19.24
CA LYS A 20 -15.62 -51.38 -19.48
C LYS A 20 -17.01 -51.74 -18.95
N ASN A 21 -17.87 -52.19 -19.85
CA ASN A 21 -19.27 -52.56 -19.66
C ASN A 21 -19.45 -53.78 -18.73
N ILE A 22 -20.26 -53.64 -17.68
CA ILE A 22 -21.06 -54.73 -17.13
C ILE A 22 -22.51 -54.22 -17.05
N GLN A 23 -23.41 -54.95 -17.70
CA GLN A 23 -24.85 -54.66 -17.74
C GLN A 23 -25.46 -54.83 -16.35
N PHE A 24 -25.75 -53.71 -15.67
CA PHE A 24 -26.76 -53.62 -14.62
C PHE A 24 -27.79 -52.53 -14.95
N ASN A 25 -29.05 -52.89 -14.73
CA ASN A 25 -30.29 -52.32 -15.24
C ASN A 25 -30.54 -50.81 -15.02
N ALA A 26 -31.45 -50.28 -15.85
CA ALA A 26 -31.84 -48.87 -16.07
C ALA A 26 -32.03 -47.94 -14.84
N LEU A 27 -32.18 -48.46 -13.62
CA LEU A 27 -32.26 -47.65 -12.39
C LEU A 27 -30.96 -46.90 -12.08
N ALA A 28 -29.80 -47.52 -12.33
CA ALA A 28 -28.50 -46.89 -12.08
C ALA A 28 -28.23 -45.71 -13.03
N LYS A 29 -28.74 -45.74 -14.27
CA LYS A 29 -28.52 -44.65 -15.24
C LYS A 29 -29.22 -43.36 -14.84
N ASN A 30 -30.46 -43.46 -14.32
CA ASN A 30 -31.19 -42.27 -13.85
C ASN A 30 -30.58 -41.70 -12.56
N GLU A 31 -30.16 -42.53 -11.61
CA GLU A 31 -29.44 -42.07 -10.43
C GLU A 31 -28.08 -41.44 -10.76
N ILE A 32 -27.31 -42.04 -11.68
CA ILE A 32 -26.02 -41.49 -12.12
C ILE A 32 -26.23 -40.17 -12.88
N SER A 33 -27.26 -40.07 -13.73
CA SER A 33 -27.60 -38.84 -14.45
C SER A 33 -28.06 -37.72 -13.50
N LEU A 34 -28.90 -38.04 -12.51
CA LEU A 34 -29.32 -37.10 -11.47
C LEU A 34 -28.16 -36.69 -10.56
N LYS A 35 -27.29 -37.62 -10.16
CA LYS A 35 -26.05 -37.32 -9.40
C LYS A 35 -25.08 -36.48 -10.22
N LYS A 36 -24.96 -36.71 -11.53
CA LYS A 36 -24.11 -35.91 -12.44
C LYS A 36 -24.69 -34.51 -12.65
N CYS A 37 -26.01 -34.36 -12.75
CA CYS A 37 -26.70 -33.07 -12.84
C CYS A 37 -26.57 -32.25 -11.54
N SER A 38 -26.77 -32.89 -10.39
CA SER A 38 -26.59 -32.27 -9.06
C SER A 38 -25.11 -31.91 -8.79
N TYR A 39 -24.18 -32.77 -9.19
CA TYR A 39 -22.73 -32.51 -9.09
C TYR A 39 -22.28 -31.35 -9.99
N MET A 40 -22.79 -31.27 -11.23
CA MET A 40 -22.52 -30.13 -12.12
C MET A 40 -23.09 -28.81 -11.58
N HIS A 41 -24.20 -28.86 -10.84
CA HIS A 41 -24.76 -27.70 -10.15
C HIS A 41 -23.89 -27.29 -8.94
N TYR A 42 -23.41 -28.26 -8.17
CA TYR A 42 -22.53 -28.01 -7.02
C TYR A 42 -21.17 -27.46 -7.44
N GLN A 43 -20.57 -27.97 -8.52
CA GLN A 43 -19.30 -27.45 -9.05
C GLN A 43 -19.41 -26.01 -9.54
N LYS A 44 -20.55 -25.62 -10.15
CA LYS A 44 -20.81 -24.22 -10.55
C LYS A 44 -20.95 -23.30 -9.34
N ILE A 45 -21.66 -23.77 -8.28
CA ILE A 45 -21.80 -23.00 -7.03
C ILE A 45 -20.43 -22.84 -6.36
N PHE A 46 -19.62 -23.90 -6.29
CA PHE A 46 -18.28 -23.85 -5.71
C PHE A 46 -17.37 -22.85 -6.43
N PHE A 47 -17.38 -22.87 -7.78
CA PHE A 47 -16.63 -21.91 -8.57
C PHE A 47 -17.11 -20.46 -8.38
N LEU A 48 -18.44 -20.26 -8.28
CA LEU A 48 -19.02 -18.93 -8.03
C LEU A 48 -18.60 -18.39 -6.65
N VAL A 49 -18.59 -19.24 -5.61
CA VAL A 49 -18.15 -18.86 -4.26
C VAL A 49 -16.67 -18.46 -4.26
N ILE A 50 -15.82 -19.22 -4.95
CA ILE A 50 -14.40 -18.88 -5.10
C ILE A 50 -14.23 -17.54 -5.84
N LEU A 51 -14.99 -17.31 -6.91
CA LEU A 51 -14.93 -16.07 -7.67
C LEU A 51 -15.31 -14.85 -6.81
N ILE A 52 -16.37 -14.98 -6.00
CA ILE A 52 -16.82 -13.94 -5.07
C ILE A 52 -15.77 -13.69 -3.97
N PHE A 53 -15.13 -14.74 -3.47
CA PHE A 53 -14.10 -14.61 -2.44
C PHE A 53 -12.82 -13.97 -2.99
N MET A 54 -12.41 -14.35 -4.20
CA MET A 54 -11.27 -13.74 -4.90
C MET A 54 -11.54 -12.29 -5.28
N SER A 55 -12.76 -11.95 -5.72
CA SER A 55 -13.12 -10.56 -6.01
C SER A 55 -13.18 -9.73 -4.73
N ALA A 56 -13.73 -10.26 -3.63
CA ALA A 56 -13.71 -9.59 -2.33
C ALA A 56 -12.27 -9.32 -1.85
N PHE A 57 -11.37 -10.30 -1.99
CA PHE A 57 -9.95 -10.12 -1.65
C PHE A 57 -9.26 -9.05 -2.50
N LEU A 58 -9.53 -9.02 -3.81
CA LEU A 58 -9.00 -7.98 -4.70
C LEU A 58 -9.56 -6.59 -4.35
N ILE A 59 -10.83 -6.50 -3.96
CA ILE A 59 -11.46 -5.23 -3.52
C ILE A 59 -10.88 -4.76 -2.18
N SER A 60 -10.63 -5.67 -1.22
CA SER A 60 -9.99 -5.31 0.05
C SER A 60 -8.60 -4.71 -0.15
N ASN A 61 -7.80 -5.27 -1.05
CA ASN A 61 -6.48 -4.73 -1.40
C ASN A 61 -6.56 -3.37 -2.13
N GLN A 62 -7.72 -3.01 -2.70
CA GLN A 62 -7.95 -1.67 -3.28
C GLN A 62 -8.43 -0.65 -2.23
N LEU A 63 -9.06 -1.11 -1.14
CA LEU A 63 -9.62 -0.23 -0.10
C LEU A 63 -8.56 0.33 0.86
N GLU A 64 -7.43 -0.35 1.05
CA GLU A 64 -6.31 0.15 1.87
C GLU A 64 -5.57 1.34 1.23
N ASN A 65 -5.77 1.61 -0.07
CA ASN A 65 -5.13 2.75 -0.77
C ASN A 65 -5.94 4.05 -0.70
N THR A 66 -6.98 4.13 0.13
CA THR A 66 -7.82 5.32 0.27
C THR A 66 -7.78 5.99 1.64
N GLU A 67 -6.79 5.67 2.48
CA GLU A 67 -6.27 6.67 3.43
C GLU A 67 -5.23 7.49 2.67
N ASN A 68 -5.70 8.28 1.69
CA ASN A 68 -4.87 9.33 1.14
C ASN A 68 -4.61 10.30 2.29
N ILE A 69 -3.47 10.15 2.98
CA ILE A 69 -2.87 11.18 3.80
C ILE A 69 -2.41 12.28 2.82
N SER A 70 -3.37 12.92 2.15
CA SER A 70 -3.14 14.08 1.31
C SER A 70 -2.95 15.26 2.25
N ILE A 71 -1.77 15.27 2.87
CA ILE A 71 -1.10 16.43 3.42
C ILE A 71 -2.00 17.16 4.44
N LEU A 72 -2.03 16.63 5.66
CA LEU A 72 -2.69 17.28 6.80
C LEU A 72 -2.20 18.73 6.99
N VAL A 73 -0.93 19.01 6.68
CA VAL A 73 -0.32 20.35 6.83
C VAL A 73 -1.16 21.45 6.17
N ASN A 74 -1.53 21.30 4.89
CA ASN A 74 -2.26 22.35 4.15
C ASN A 74 -3.62 22.68 4.78
N ASN A 75 -4.21 21.71 5.49
CA ASN A 75 -5.53 21.85 6.09
C ASN A 75 -5.48 22.04 7.62
N SER A 76 -4.32 21.84 8.26
CA SER A 76 -4.17 21.85 9.72
C SER A 76 -4.06 23.27 10.31
N GLY A 77 -3.46 24.20 9.57
CA GLY A 77 -3.22 25.57 10.05
C GLY A 77 -4.47 26.27 10.63
N PRO A 78 -5.61 26.26 9.91
CA PRO A 78 -6.85 26.87 10.43
C PRO A 78 -7.31 26.29 11.77
N PHE A 79 -7.09 25.00 12.03
CA PHE A 79 -7.52 24.36 13.28
C PHE A 79 -6.67 24.79 14.50
N ILE A 80 -5.45 25.26 14.28
CA ILE A 80 -4.59 25.86 15.32
C ILE A 80 -4.64 27.39 15.32
N GLY A 81 -5.53 27.99 14.51
CA GLY A 81 -5.78 29.43 14.52
C GLY A 81 -4.82 30.28 13.70
N THR A 82 -4.12 29.73 12.69
CA THR A 82 -3.20 30.51 11.84
C THR A 82 -3.86 31.64 11.05
N SER A 83 -5.19 31.63 10.91
CA SER A 83 -5.94 32.69 10.23
C SER A 83 -5.76 34.07 10.89
N ILE A 84 -5.67 34.13 12.23
CA ILE A 84 -5.52 35.38 12.98
C ILE A 84 -4.16 36.07 12.72
N PRO A 85 -3.00 35.40 12.89
CA PRO A 85 -1.72 36.00 12.56
C PRO A 85 -1.61 36.33 11.08
N TYR A 86 -2.11 35.48 10.16
CA TYR A 86 -2.09 35.78 8.73
C TYR A 86 -2.89 37.03 8.37
N GLN A 87 -4.08 37.23 8.93
CA GLN A 87 -4.87 38.46 8.73
C GLN A 87 -4.17 39.71 9.25
N SER A 88 -3.29 39.54 10.25
CA SER A 88 -2.46 40.62 10.81
C SER A 88 -1.13 40.79 10.08
N GLY A 89 -0.88 40.03 8.99
CA GLY A 89 0.34 40.09 8.18
C GLY A 89 1.52 39.29 8.73
N PHE A 90 1.31 38.42 9.72
CA PHE A 90 2.37 37.57 10.29
C PHE A 90 2.40 36.21 9.61
N ASP A 91 3.36 35.99 8.71
CA ASP A 91 3.53 34.76 7.92
C ASP A 91 4.95 34.15 8.04
N GLY A 92 5.75 34.67 8.99
CA GLY A 92 7.15 34.28 9.19
C GLY A 92 8.16 35.15 8.45
N SER A 93 7.73 36.14 7.65
CA SER A 93 8.64 37.06 6.97
C SER A 93 9.65 37.70 7.93
N GLY A 94 10.94 37.59 7.61
CA GLY A 94 12.03 38.14 8.43
C GLY A 94 12.41 37.31 9.65
N ILE A 95 11.77 36.16 9.88
CA ILE A 95 12.09 35.23 10.96
C ILE A 95 12.95 34.09 10.44
N VAL A 96 13.97 33.73 11.23
CA VAL A 96 14.80 32.53 11.03
C VAL A 96 14.43 31.52 12.11
N VAL A 97 14.20 30.27 11.71
CA VAL A 97 13.90 29.15 12.62
C VAL A 97 15.02 28.13 12.49
N SER A 98 15.70 27.83 13.60
CA SER A 98 16.73 26.79 13.63
C SER A 98 16.12 25.42 13.91
N ILE A 99 16.47 24.42 13.11
CA ILE A 99 15.99 23.05 13.26
C ILE A 99 17.15 22.16 13.71
N ILE A 100 16.99 21.52 14.87
CA ILE A 100 17.95 20.54 15.39
C ILE A 100 17.32 19.17 15.24
N ASP A 101 17.62 18.50 14.13
CA ASP A 101 17.00 17.25 13.72
C ASP A 101 17.98 16.42 12.86
N THR A 102 17.49 15.50 12.02
CA THR A 102 18.30 14.61 11.17
C THR A 102 18.94 15.28 9.95
N GLY A 103 18.76 16.59 9.78
CA GLY A 103 19.16 17.35 8.59
C GLY A 103 17.95 17.82 7.77
N ILE A 104 18.21 18.46 6.62
CA ILE A 104 17.16 18.91 5.69
C ILE A 104 17.60 18.59 4.26
N ASP A 105 16.68 18.10 3.41
CA ASP A 105 16.90 18.01 1.97
C ASP A 105 16.94 19.41 1.35
N PHE A 106 18.13 19.84 0.93
CA PHE A 106 18.36 21.15 0.33
C PHE A 106 17.73 21.33 -1.05
N ASN A 107 17.37 20.22 -1.71
CA ASN A 107 16.83 20.19 -3.06
C ASN A 107 15.30 20.00 -3.07
N HIS A 108 14.67 19.91 -1.89
CA HIS A 108 13.22 19.72 -1.82
C HIS A 108 12.48 20.93 -2.41
N PRO A 109 11.60 20.76 -3.42
CA PRO A 109 11.01 21.88 -4.16
C PRO A 109 10.18 22.83 -3.29
N ASP A 110 9.51 22.30 -2.26
CA ASP A 110 8.71 23.14 -1.35
C ASP A 110 9.55 23.92 -0.33
N LEU A 111 10.85 23.61 -0.20
CA LEU A 111 11.81 24.31 0.66
C LEU A 111 12.80 25.17 -0.15
N GLU A 112 12.57 25.32 -1.46
CA GLU A 112 13.44 26.10 -2.33
C GLU A 112 13.63 27.53 -1.79
N GLY A 113 14.89 27.92 -1.61
CA GLY A 113 15.27 29.24 -1.09
C GLY A 113 14.88 29.49 0.37
N LYS A 114 14.47 28.48 1.15
CA LYS A 114 14.18 28.61 2.59
C LYS A 114 15.41 28.42 3.45
N ILE A 115 16.25 27.47 3.09
CA ILE A 115 17.43 27.09 3.88
C ILE A 115 18.54 28.10 3.60
N ILE A 116 19.07 28.73 4.66
CA ILE A 116 20.08 29.79 4.56
C ILE A 116 21.47 29.35 5.07
N GLY A 117 21.57 28.12 5.58
CA GLY A 117 22.77 27.52 6.11
C GLY A 117 22.43 26.46 7.14
N GLY A 118 23.44 25.99 7.85
CA GLY A 118 23.32 25.03 8.95
C GLY A 118 24.68 24.40 9.27
N TYR A 119 24.70 23.45 10.20
CA TYR A 119 25.91 22.69 10.52
C TYR A 119 25.53 21.26 10.93
N ASP A 120 26.26 20.28 10.40
CA ASP A 120 26.14 18.88 10.79
C ASP A 120 27.10 18.59 11.94
N PHE A 121 26.55 18.37 13.14
CA PHE A 121 27.33 17.99 14.32
C PHE A 121 27.66 16.49 14.39
N VAL A 122 27.04 15.66 13.56
CA VAL A 122 27.35 14.22 13.44
C VAL A 122 28.63 14.05 12.62
N ASP A 123 28.68 14.63 11.42
CA ASP A 123 29.82 14.51 10.50
C ASP A 123 30.82 15.67 10.58
N ASN A 124 30.52 16.72 11.36
CA ASN A 124 31.35 17.91 11.60
C ASN A 124 31.65 18.73 10.34
N ASP A 125 30.63 19.01 9.54
CA ASP A 125 30.72 19.86 8.36
C ASP A 125 29.56 20.87 8.26
N GLU A 126 29.59 21.72 7.22
CA GLU A 126 28.59 22.77 7.00
C GLU A 126 27.38 22.27 6.18
N MET A 127 27.21 20.96 6.02
CA MET A 127 26.22 20.35 5.14
C MET A 127 25.31 19.37 5.91
N PRO A 128 24.31 19.89 6.66
CA PRO A 128 23.34 19.07 7.38
C PRO A 128 22.28 18.45 6.46
N GLU A 129 22.71 17.59 5.54
CA GLU A 129 21.85 16.87 4.59
C GLU A 129 21.01 15.82 5.32
N ASP A 130 19.72 15.77 5.04
CA ASP A 130 18.84 14.77 5.67
C ASP A 130 19.03 13.39 5.05
N THR A 131 19.39 12.41 5.87
CA THR A 131 19.48 10.99 5.46
C THR A 131 18.33 10.13 6.01
N ASN A 132 17.46 10.70 6.86
CA ASN A 132 16.36 10.01 7.51
C ASN A 132 14.98 10.45 6.98
N GLY A 133 14.81 11.75 6.73
CA GLY A 133 13.58 12.38 6.27
C GLY A 133 12.78 13.09 7.35
N HIS A 134 13.06 12.84 8.64
CA HIS A 134 12.31 13.45 9.74
C HIS A 134 12.54 14.98 9.80
N GLY A 135 13.79 15.44 9.73
CA GLY A 135 14.11 16.86 9.73
C GLY A 135 13.52 17.61 8.54
N THR A 136 13.52 17.01 7.34
CA THR A 136 12.84 17.58 6.16
C THR A 136 11.33 17.70 6.36
N GLN A 137 10.69 16.73 7.01
CA GLN A 137 9.26 16.80 7.34
C GLN A 137 8.96 17.93 8.32
N VAL A 138 9.79 18.08 9.37
CA VAL A 138 9.67 19.18 10.34
C VAL A 138 9.86 20.53 9.65
N ALA A 139 10.88 20.66 8.80
CA ALA A 139 11.12 21.85 7.97
C ALA A 139 9.90 22.19 7.08
N GLY A 140 9.29 21.17 6.48
CA GLY A 140 8.09 21.31 5.66
C GLY A 140 6.88 21.84 6.44
N ILE A 141 6.64 21.33 7.65
CA ILE A 141 5.55 21.82 8.52
C ILE A 141 5.74 23.30 8.86
N ILE A 142 6.98 23.74 9.04
CA ILE A 142 7.31 25.12 9.43
C ILE A 142 7.25 26.05 8.21
N ALA A 143 8.10 25.85 7.20
CA ALA A 143 8.40 26.88 6.20
C ALA A 143 8.14 26.47 4.75
N ALA A 144 7.53 25.30 4.48
CA ALA A 144 7.18 24.94 3.12
C ALA A 144 6.36 26.05 2.44
N ASN A 145 6.68 26.33 1.18
CA ASN A 145 6.02 27.37 0.41
C ASN A 145 5.97 27.02 -1.09
N GLY A 146 5.50 25.80 -1.39
CA GLY A 146 5.30 25.29 -2.73
C GLY A 146 3.96 24.60 -2.84
N ASN A 147 3.97 23.32 -3.21
CA ASN A 147 2.78 22.46 -3.19
C ASN A 147 2.24 22.32 -1.75
N LEU A 148 3.17 22.22 -0.79
CA LEU A 148 2.89 22.33 0.63
C LEU A 148 3.09 23.75 1.14
N LYS A 149 2.21 24.16 2.06
CA LYS A 149 2.33 25.42 2.76
C LYS A 149 2.39 25.18 4.27
N GLY A 150 3.55 25.46 4.84
CA GLY A 150 3.79 25.40 6.27
C GLY A 150 3.07 26.51 7.05
N ILE A 151 3.31 26.55 8.35
CA ILE A 151 2.70 27.51 9.28
C ILE A 151 3.35 28.91 9.17
N ALA A 152 4.63 28.98 8.83
CA ALA A 152 5.40 30.21 8.65
C ALA A 152 6.10 30.18 7.27
N PRO A 153 5.31 30.17 6.17
CA PRO A 153 5.82 29.89 4.84
C PRO A 153 6.85 30.91 4.35
N ASN A 154 6.94 32.10 4.93
CA ASN A 154 7.93 33.12 4.54
C ASN A 154 9.14 33.23 5.49
N SER A 155 9.23 32.33 6.47
CA SER A 155 10.44 32.19 7.31
C SER A 155 11.61 31.58 6.52
N LYS A 156 12.81 31.74 7.10
CA LYS A 156 14.03 31.04 6.68
C LYS A 156 14.40 29.96 7.69
N ILE A 157 15.10 28.93 7.22
CA ILE A 157 15.54 27.81 8.05
C ILE A 157 17.06 27.82 8.19
N LEU A 158 17.52 27.57 9.41
CA LEU A 158 18.92 27.36 9.78
C LEU A 158 19.14 25.97 10.41
#